data_AF-A0A8C0KW82-F1
#
_entry.id   AF-A0A8C0KW82-F1
#
_cell.length_a   1.000
_cell.length_b   1.000
_cell.length_c   1.000
_cell.angle_alpha   90.00
_cell.angle_beta   90.00
_cell.angle_gamma   90.00
#
_symmetry.space_group_name_H-M   'P 1'
#
loop_
_entity.id
_entity.type
_entity.pdbx_description
1 polymer ?
#
loop_
_entity_poly.entity_id
_entity_poly.type
_entity_poly.pdbx_seq_one_letter_code
_entity_poly.pdbx_strand_id
1 'polypeptide(L)'
;MPFSSAIRAVGNMPGDFPISVWVTAADCWTCQPVARSLLVLPITELLVGNLVVTQNTSLPWPSSYLTKTVLKVSFLLHDPSNFFKTASFLYNWDFGDGTQMVTEDAMVYYNYSIIGTFTVKLKVVAEWEQATQNAGKGIVQKTGDFSASLKLQETLRGIQVLGPTLIQTFQKLTVTLNFLGSPPLTVCWRLKPECLPLEEGECHPVSVTTTAYNLTHTFRDPGDYCFSIRAENVISKTHQYHRIQVWPSSIQPAVFAFPCATLITMMLAFIMYMTLRNAAHQKDMVENPEPPAGVRCCCQMCCGPFLLETPSEYLEVVRENHGLLPPLYKSVKTYTV
;
A
#
# COMPACT_ATOMS: atom_id res chain seq x y z
N MET A 1 -39.62 7.70 -42.45
CA MET A 1 -38.66 6.60 -42.71
C MET A 1 -37.25 7.11 -42.47
N PRO A 2 -36.37 6.40 -41.75
CA PRO A 2 -34.94 6.62 -41.88
C PRO A 2 -34.50 6.16 -43.28
N PHE A 3 -33.73 6.98 -44.00
CA PHE A 3 -33.13 6.57 -45.27
C PHE A 3 -31.90 5.71 -44.98
N SER A 4 -31.81 4.54 -45.62
CA SER A 4 -30.64 3.66 -45.58
C SER A 4 -30.02 3.58 -46.97
N SER A 5 -28.69 3.65 -47.03
CA SER A 5 -27.91 3.47 -48.25
C SER A 5 -26.62 2.72 -47.91
N ALA A 6 -26.20 1.81 -48.79
CA ALA A 6 -25.05 0.94 -48.56
C ALA A 6 -23.99 1.19 -49.64
N ILE A 7 -22.78 1.55 -49.21
CA ILE A 7 -21.61 1.74 -50.09
C ILE A 7 -20.73 0.50 -49.97
N ARG A 8 -20.51 -0.20 -51.09
CA ARG A 8 -19.58 -1.33 -51.16
C ARG A 8 -18.26 -0.89 -51.79
N ALA A 9 -17.28 -0.57 -50.96
CA ALA A 9 -15.90 -0.44 -51.39
C ALA A 9 -15.27 -1.83 -51.64
N VAL A 10 -14.37 -1.92 -52.62
CA VAL A 10 -13.53 -3.10 -52.87
C VAL A 10 -12.13 -2.59 -53.18
N GLY A 11 -11.14 -2.99 -52.38
CA GLY A 11 -9.73 -2.66 -52.57
C GLY A 11 -8.90 -3.92 -52.82
N ASN A 12 -7.96 -3.85 -53.75
CA ASN A 12 -7.06 -4.96 -54.09
C ASN A 12 -5.74 -4.95 -53.27
N MET A 13 -5.58 -3.98 -52.38
CA MET A 13 -4.40 -3.77 -51.51
C MET A 13 -4.89 -3.25 -50.15
N PRO A 14 -4.12 -3.44 -49.07
CA PRO A 14 -4.40 -2.79 -47.79
C PRO A 14 -4.22 -1.27 -47.88
N GLY A 15 -4.79 -0.55 -46.92
CA GLY A 15 -4.67 0.91 -46.80
C GLY A 15 -5.87 1.55 -46.12
N ASP A 16 -5.77 2.85 -45.90
CA ASP A 16 -6.84 3.69 -45.36
C ASP A 16 -7.69 4.27 -46.50
N PHE A 17 -8.96 3.89 -46.57
CA PHE A 17 -9.88 4.30 -47.63
C PHE A 17 -10.86 5.37 -47.09
N PRO A 18 -10.64 6.67 -47.37
CA PRO A 18 -11.53 7.74 -46.94
C PRO A 18 -12.83 7.76 -47.75
N ILE A 19 -13.94 7.36 -47.13
CA ILE A 19 -15.29 7.49 -47.67
C ILE A 19 -15.88 8.81 -47.17
N SER A 20 -16.12 9.74 -48.10
CA SER A 20 -16.91 10.94 -47.84
C SER A 20 -18.34 10.75 -48.34
N VAL A 21 -19.31 11.15 -47.52
CA VAL A 21 -20.75 11.11 -47.83
C VAL A 21 -21.30 12.51 -47.63
N TRP A 22 -22.09 13.01 -48.56
CA TRP A 22 -22.68 14.34 -48.47
C TRP A 22 -24.13 14.36 -48.97
N VAL A 23 -24.93 15.28 -48.44
CA VAL A 23 -26.35 15.41 -48.74
C VAL A 23 -26.61 16.78 -49.35
N THR A 24 -27.20 16.83 -50.54
CA THR A 24 -27.65 18.05 -51.23
C THR A 24 -29.17 18.17 -51.20
N ALA A 25 -29.70 19.36 -51.49
CA ALA A 25 -31.13 19.51 -51.77
C ALA A 25 -31.48 18.82 -53.09
N ALA A 26 -32.62 18.12 -53.15
CA ALA A 26 -33.00 17.30 -54.30
C ALA A 26 -33.09 18.10 -55.61
N ASP A 27 -33.66 19.31 -55.54
CA ASP A 27 -33.96 20.14 -56.71
C ASP A 27 -32.83 21.11 -57.08
N CYS A 28 -31.63 20.98 -56.50
CA CYS A 28 -30.53 21.92 -56.70
C CYS A 28 -29.17 21.22 -56.89
N TRP A 29 -28.85 20.92 -58.15
CA TRP A 29 -27.63 20.20 -58.56
C TRP A 29 -26.32 20.98 -58.30
N THR A 30 -26.40 22.30 -58.12
CA THR A 30 -25.25 23.19 -57.87
C THR A 30 -25.18 23.71 -56.43
N CYS A 31 -26.11 23.33 -55.55
CA CYS A 31 -26.12 23.79 -54.16
C CYS A 31 -24.98 23.16 -53.34
N GLN A 32 -24.48 23.92 -52.35
CA GLN A 32 -23.55 23.36 -51.37
C GLN A 32 -24.22 22.23 -50.56
N PRO A 33 -23.50 21.17 -50.17
CA PRO A 33 -24.08 20.11 -49.36
C PRO A 33 -24.52 20.60 -47.98
N VAL A 34 -25.75 20.27 -47.62
CA VAL A 34 -26.42 20.59 -46.34
C VAL A 34 -25.81 19.80 -45.18
N ALA A 35 -25.30 18.60 -45.46
CA ALA A 35 -24.54 17.79 -44.52
C ALA A 35 -23.36 17.11 -45.22
N ARG A 36 -22.28 16.86 -44.46
CA ARG A 36 -21.11 16.08 -44.86
C ARG A 36 -20.68 15.16 -43.72
N SER A 37 -20.24 13.96 -44.05
CA SER A 37 -19.62 13.01 -43.14
C SER A 37 -18.37 12.43 -43.82
N LEU A 38 -17.37 12.08 -43.02
CA LEU A 38 -16.14 11.42 -43.46
C LEU A 38 -15.86 10.23 -42.53
N LEU A 39 -15.65 9.07 -43.12
CA LEU A 39 -15.22 7.85 -42.43
C LEU A 39 -13.99 7.30 -43.14
N VAL A 40 -12.96 6.92 -42.39
CA VAL A 40 -11.83 6.16 -42.95
C VAL A 40 -12.06 4.68 -42.67
N LEU A 41 -12.02 3.85 -43.71
CA LEU A 41 -12.04 2.39 -43.58
C LEU A 41 -10.62 1.84 -43.73
N PRO A 42 -9.97 1.36 -42.64
CA PRO A 42 -8.71 0.64 -42.74
C PRO A 42 -8.96 -0.77 -43.29
N ILE A 43 -8.42 -1.07 -44.47
CA ILE A 43 -8.38 -2.43 -45.02
C ILE A 43 -7.00 -3.01 -44.70
N THR A 44 -6.97 -4.13 -43.98
CA THR A 44 -5.73 -4.78 -43.51
C THR A 44 -5.44 -6.07 -44.26
N GLU A 45 -4.16 -6.41 -44.42
CA GLU A 45 -3.70 -7.74 -44.86
C GLU A 45 -3.85 -8.81 -43.77
N LEU A 46 -4.01 -8.41 -42.50
CA LEU A 46 -4.25 -9.30 -41.37
C LEU A 46 -5.74 -9.39 -41.00
N LEU A 47 -6.12 -10.45 -40.28
CA LEU A 47 -7.43 -10.57 -39.63
C LEU A 47 -7.60 -9.48 -38.57
N VAL A 48 -8.83 -8.97 -38.44
CA VAL A 48 -9.19 -7.97 -37.41
C VAL A 48 -10.11 -8.64 -36.40
N GLY A 49 -9.90 -8.39 -35.11
CA GLY A 49 -10.68 -8.97 -34.03
C GLY A 49 -10.06 -8.68 -32.66
N ASN A 50 -10.75 -9.09 -31.61
CA ASN A 50 -10.33 -8.87 -30.23
C ASN A 50 -10.12 -10.20 -29.51
N LEU A 51 -9.01 -10.33 -28.77
CA LEU A 51 -8.82 -11.40 -27.80
C LEU A 51 -9.45 -11.00 -26.47
N VAL A 52 -10.47 -11.73 -26.05
CA VAL A 52 -11.26 -11.46 -24.85
C VAL A 52 -11.03 -12.57 -23.84
N VAL A 53 -10.70 -12.20 -22.59
CA VAL A 53 -10.55 -13.15 -21.47
C VAL A 53 -11.58 -12.81 -20.40
N THR A 54 -12.23 -13.83 -19.85
CA THR A 54 -13.31 -13.69 -18.87
C THR A 54 -13.21 -14.76 -17.78
N GLN A 55 -13.77 -14.46 -16.62
CA GLN A 55 -13.84 -15.34 -15.46
C GLN A 55 -15.20 -15.12 -14.78
N ASN A 56 -15.76 -16.14 -14.13
CA ASN A 56 -17.06 -16.03 -13.45
C ASN A 56 -17.02 -15.05 -12.26
N THR A 57 -15.83 -14.80 -11.70
CA THR A 57 -15.58 -13.78 -10.68
C THR A 57 -14.95 -12.56 -11.34
N SER A 58 -15.58 -11.40 -11.22
CA SER A 58 -14.97 -10.12 -11.57
C SER A 58 -14.12 -9.59 -10.40
N LEU A 59 -12.90 -9.13 -10.71
CA LEU A 59 -12.09 -8.33 -9.78
C LEU A 59 -12.25 -6.84 -10.12
N PRO A 60 -12.04 -5.91 -9.15
CA PRO A 60 -12.21 -4.48 -9.38
C PRO A 60 -11.15 -3.85 -10.30
N TRP A 61 -10.15 -4.62 -10.75
CA TRP A 61 -9.07 -4.17 -11.61
C TRP A 61 -9.18 -4.82 -13.00
N PRO A 62 -9.02 -4.05 -14.10
CA PRO A 62 -8.99 -4.63 -15.45
C PRO A 62 -7.86 -5.65 -15.59
N SER A 63 -8.09 -6.67 -16.42
CA SER A 63 -7.14 -7.75 -16.71
C SER A 63 -6.59 -8.51 -15.49
N SER A 64 -7.25 -8.44 -14.33
CA SER A 64 -6.85 -9.13 -13.10
C SER A 64 -7.83 -10.27 -12.79
N TYR A 65 -7.30 -11.44 -12.46
CA TYR A 65 -8.07 -12.68 -12.33
C TYR A 65 -7.55 -13.56 -11.18
N LEU A 66 -8.38 -14.51 -10.74
CA LEU A 66 -8.01 -15.53 -9.76
C LEU A 66 -7.23 -16.67 -10.43
N THR A 67 -6.08 -17.06 -9.85
CA THR A 67 -5.40 -18.32 -10.20
C THR A 67 -6.17 -19.54 -9.67
N LYS A 68 -5.86 -20.74 -10.17
CA LYS A 68 -6.50 -22.02 -9.79
C LYS A 68 -8.02 -22.06 -10.02
N THR A 69 -8.52 -21.17 -10.89
CA THR A 69 -9.92 -21.15 -11.34
C THR A 69 -9.96 -20.95 -12.86
N VAL A 70 -10.98 -21.50 -13.51
CA VAL A 70 -11.05 -21.55 -14.98
C VAL A 70 -11.27 -20.15 -15.57
N LEU A 71 -10.40 -19.78 -16.50
CA LEU A 71 -10.57 -18.67 -17.44
C LEU A 71 -11.24 -19.17 -18.71
N LYS A 72 -12.14 -18.35 -19.25
CA LYS A 72 -12.68 -18.49 -20.60
C LYS A 72 -11.96 -17.49 -21.50
N VAL A 73 -11.13 -17.99 -22.39
CA VAL A 73 -10.40 -17.22 -23.40
C VAL A 73 -11.14 -17.38 -24.72
N SER A 74 -11.41 -16.29 -25.42
CA SER A 74 -12.18 -16.30 -26.68
C SER A 74 -11.74 -15.23 -27.65
N PHE A 75 -11.65 -15.58 -28.92
CA PHE A 75 -11.44 -14.63 -30.02
C PHE A 75 -12.76 -14.16 -30.59
N LEU A 76 -12.91 -12.83 -30.76
CA LEU A 76 -14.04 -12.20 -31.43
C LEU A 76 -13.57 -11.61 -32.76
N LEU A 77 -13.84 -12.32 -33.87
CA LEU A 77 -13.57 -11.85 -35.23
C LEU A 77 -14.42 -10.61 -35.55
N HIS A 78 -13.80 -9.59 -36.15
CA HIS A 78 -14.50 -8.43 -36.69
C HIS A 78 -14.79 -8.64 -38.19
N ASP A 79 -15.89 -9.32 -38.49
CA ASP A 79 -16.37 -9.56 -39.86
C ASP A 79 -17.83 -9.12 -40.04
N PRO A 80 -18.12 -7.81 -40.10
CA PRO A 80 -19.47 -7.29 -40.28
C PRO A 80 -20.07 -7.59 -41.67
N SER A 81 -19.24 -7.92 -42.66
CA SER A 81 -19.67 -8.25 -44.02
C SER A 81 -19.89 -9.75 -44.26
N ASN A 82 -19.56 -10.61 -43.28
CA ASN A 82 -19.57 -12.07 -43.40
C ASN A 82 -18.64 -12.57 -44.54
N PHE A 83 -17.52 -11.87 -44.77
CA PHE A 83 -16.52 -12.22 -45.79
C PHE A 83 -15.90 -13.60 -45.54
N PHE A 84 -15.62 -13.96 -44.29
CA PHE A 84 -15.01 -15.24 -43.90
C PHE A 84 -16.03 -16.35 -43.62
N LYS A 85 -17.29 -16.19 -44.03
CA LYS A 85 -18.38 -17.15 -43.78
C LYS A 85 -18.11 -18.57 -44.31
N THR A 86 -17.25 -18.71 -45.32
CA THR A 86 -16.85 -20.00 -45.91
C THR A 86 -15.38 -20.34 -45.61
N ALA A 87 -14.76 -19.69 -44.64
CA ALA A 87 -13.40 -20.00 -44.21
C ALA A 87 -13.40 -21.07 -43.10
N SER A 88 -12.44 -21.99 -43.16
CA SER A 88 -12.00 -22.73 -41.98
C SER A 88 -11.08 -21.83 -41.14
N PHE A 89 -11.03 -22.08 -39.83
CA PHE A 89 -10.19 -21.33 -38.91
C PHE A 89 -9.33 -22.28 -38.06
N LEU A 90 -8.09 -21.89 -37.83
CA LEU A 90 -7.16 -22.56 -36.93
C LEU A 90 -6.61 -21.56 -35.91
N TYR A 91 -6.74 -21.88 -34.63
CA TYR A 91 -6.37 -21.04 -33.50
C TYR A 91 -5.18 -21.66 -32.77
N ASN A 92 -4.00 -21.05 -32.87
CA ASN A 92 -2.81 -21.46 -32.13
C ASN A 92 -2.59 -20.55 -30.91
N TRP A 93 -2.82 -21.09 -29.72
CA TRP A 93 -2.75 -20.41 -28.44
C TRP A 93 -1.39 -20.65 -27.77
N ASP A 94 -0.79 -19.58 -27.26
CA ASP A 94 0.35 -19.61 -26.33
C ASP A 94 -0.11 -18.93 -25.03
N PHE A 95 -0.16 -19.69 -23.93
CA PHE A 95 -0.65 -19.18 -22.65
C PHE A 95 0.40 -18.38 -21.87
N GLY A 96 1.63 -18.27 -22.38
CA GLY A 96 2.71 -17.50 -21.77
C GLY A 96 3.35 -18.14 -20.52
N ASP A 97 2.89 -19.33 -20.10
CA ASP A 97 3.51 -20.16 -19.05
C ASP A 97 4.36 -21.31 -19.63
N GLY A 98 4.49 -21.38 -20.96
CA GLY A 98 5.12 -22.46 -21.72
C GLY A 98 4.12 -23.42 -22.36
N THR A 99 2.85 -23.38 -21.97
CA THR A 99 1.80 -24.22 -22.56
C THR A 99 1.29 -23.65 -23.87
N GLN A 100 1.16 -24.50 -24.88
CA GLN A 100 0.57 -24.17 -26.18
C GLN A 100 -0.56 -25.15 -26.53
N MET A 101 -1.54 -24.70 -27.32
CA MET A 101 -2.69 -25.47 -27.74
C MET A 101 -3.14 -25.04 -29.13
N VAL A 102 -3.63 -25.99 -29.95
CA VAL A 102 -4.22 -25.68 -31.26
C VAL A 102 -5.67 -26.15 -31.28
N THR A 103 -6.60 -25.31 -31.74
CA THR A 103 -8.04 -25.62 -31.84
C THR A 103 -8.66 -25.12 -33.15
N GLU A 104 -9.76 -25.74 -33.55
CA GLU A 104 -10.68 -25.22 -34.58
C GLU A 104 -11.74 -24.29 -33.96
N ASP A 105 -12.04 -24.46 -32.67
CA ASP A 105 -12.87 -23.52 -31.90
C ASP A 105 -12.14 -22.22 -31.57
N ALA A 106 -12.84 -21.09 -31.74
CA ALA A 106 -12.38 -19.75 -31.37
C ALA A 106 -12.33 -19.47 -29.86
N MET A 107 -12.51 -20.50 -29.02
CA MET A 107 -12.69 -20.39 -27.57
C MET A 107 -12.04 -21.57 -26.85
N VAL A 108 -11.30 -21.28 -25.78
CA VAL A 108 -10.65 -22.28 -24.92
C VAL A 108 -10.88 -21.99 -23.44
N TYR A 109 -10.93 -23.05 -22.64
CA TYR A 109 -10.94 -22.98 -21.18
C TYR A 109 -9.56 -23.32 -20.65
N TYR A 110 -8.98 -22.44 -19.82
CA TYR A 110 -7.63 -22.62 -19.28
C TYR A 110 -7.57 -22.33 -17.79
N ASN A 111 -6.66 -23.00 -17.05
CA ASN A 111 -6.54 -22.87 -15.61
C ASN A 111 -5.06 -22.81 -15.19
N TYR A 112 -4.55 -21.60 -14.97
CA TYR A 112 -3.22 -21.39 -14.44
C TYR A 112 -3.12 -21.86 -12.99
N SER A 113 -2.04 -22.59 -12.65
CA SER A 113 -1.80 -23.08 -11.28
C SER A 113 -0.95 -22.14 -10.41
N ILE A 114 -0.38 -21.10 -11.00
CA ILE A 114 0.57 -20.16 -10.38
C ILE A 114 0.05 -18.71 -10.43
N ILE A 115 0.61 -17.86 -9.56
CA ILE A 115 0.38 -16.40 -9.57
C ILE A 115 1.44 -15.71 -10.45
N GLY A 116 1.14 -14.50 -10.94
CA GLY A 116 2.07 -13.71 -11.75
C GLY A 116 1.38 -12.91 -12.84
N THR A 117 2.18 -12.31 -13.72
CA THR A 117 1.71 -11.66 -14.94
C THR A 117 2.05 -12.54 -16.14
N PHE A 118 1.04 -12.87 -16.95
CA PHE A 118 1.17 -13.70 -18.15
C PHE A 118 0.65 -12.92 -19.36
N THR A 119 1.13 -13.25 -20.55
CA THR A 119 0.59 -12.71 -21.80
C THR A 119 0.16 -13.86 -22.67
N VAL A 120 -1.16 -14.07 -22.77
CA VAL A 120 -1.72 -14.98 -23.76
C VAL A 120 -1.47 -14.38 -25.13
N LYS A 121 -0.95 -15.18 -26.05
CA LYS A 121 -0.88 -14.87 -27.48
C LYS A 121 -1.78 -15.83 -28.25
N LEU A 122 -2.37 -15.35 -29.31
CA LEU A 122 -3.16 -16.14 -30.24
C LEU A 122 -2.71 -15.81 -31.65
N LYS A 123 -2.31 -16.82 -32.41
CA LYS A 123 -2.18 -16.74 -33.86
C LYS A 123 -3.37 -17.42 -34.51
N VAL A 124 -4.17 -16.66 -35.24
CA VAL A 124 -5.29 -17.15 -36.04
C VAL A 124 -4.84 -17.32 -37.49
N VAL A 125 -5.23 -18.43 -38.11
CA VAL A 125 -5.20 -18.62 -39.56
C VAL A 125 -6.65 -18.82 -40.02
N ALA A 126 -7.07 -18.11 -41.07
CA ALA A 126 -8.34 -18.30 -41.75
C ALA A 126 -8.07 -18.69 -43.21
N GLU A 127 -8.66 -19.79 -43.68
CA GLU A 127 -8.41 -20.35 -45.00
C GLU A 127 -9.72 -20.52 -45.77
N TRP A 128 -9.79 -20.03 -47.00
CA TRP A 128 -10.98 -20.19 -47.85
C TRP A 128 -10.60 -20.39 -49.32
N GLU A 129 -11.52 -20.96 -50.08
CA GLU A 129 -11.35 -21.13 -51.51
C GLU A 129 -11.88 -19.91 -52.28
N GLN A 130 -11.05 -19.33 -53.14
CA GLN A 130 -11.40 -18.18 -53.98
C GLN A 130 -11.30 -18.55 -55.47
N ALA A 131 -12.33 -18.20 -56.23
CA ALA A 131 -12.31 -18.33 -57.68
C ALA A 131 -11.36 -17.28 -58.27
N THR A 132 -10.25 -17.73 -58.87
CA THR A 132 -9.35 -16.86 -59.63
C THR A 132 -9.84 -16.75 -61.08
N GLN A 133 -9.68 -15.60 -61.73
CA GLN A 133 -10.24 -15.40 -63.07
C GLN A 133 -9.54 -16.23 -64.17
N ASN A 134 -8.29 -16.69 -63.94
CA ASN A 134 -7.47 -17.34 -64.98
C ASN A 134 -6.89 -18.72 -64.60
N ALA A 135 -6.99 -19.19 -63.36
CA ALA A 135 -6.29 -20.41 -62.90
C ALA A 135 -7.08 -21.22 -61.85
N GLY A 136 -8.38 -21.43 -62.07
CA GLY A 136 -9.21 -22.31 -61.25
C GLY A 136 -9.44 -21.82 -59.82
N LYS A 137 -9.71 -22.78 -58.93
CA LYS A 137 -10.10 -22.57 -57.53
C LYS A 137 -8.84 -22.61 -56.65
N GLY A 138 -8.41 -21.45 -56.16
CA GLY A 138 -7.22 -21.31 -55.32
C GLY A 138 -7.59 -21.26 -53.84
N ILE A 139 -6.78 -21.86 -52.98
CA ILE A 139 -6.87 -21.64 -51.52
C ILE A 139 -6.17 -20.31 -51.21
N VAL A 140 -6.85 -19.44 -50.46
CA VAL A 140 -6.34 -18.18 -49.95
C VAL A 140 -6.32 -18.25 -48.43
N GLN A 141 -5.26 -17.76 -47.81
CA GLN A 141 -5.08 -17.76 -46.36
C GLN A 141 -4.91 -16.31 -45.86
N LYS A 142 -5.44 -16.01 -44.68
CA LYS A 142 -5.22 -14.74 -43.96
C LYS A 142 -4.90 -15.03 -42.51
N THR A 143 -3.91 -14.35 -41.95
CA THR A 143 -3.48 -14.55 -40.55
C THR A 143 -3.78 -13.34 -39.67
N GLY A 144 -3.82 -13.52 -38.36
CA GLY A 144 -3.82 -12.41 -37.40
C GLY A 144 -3.19 -12.84 -36.09
N ASP A 145 -2.34 -11.99 -35.53
CA ASP A 145 -1.64 -12.22 -34.27
C ASP A 145 -2.21 -11.26 -33.21
N PHE A 146 -2.70 -11.82 -32.10
CA PHE A 146 -3.40 -11.11 -31.02
C PHE A 146 -2.76 -11.44 -29.67
N SER A 147 -2.88 -10.55 -28.68
CA SER A 147 -2.39 -10.83 -27.33
C SER A 147 -3.20 -10.12 -26.25
N ALA A 148 -3.19 -10.70 -25.04
CA ALA A 148 -3.85 -10.19 -23.86
C ALA A 148 -3.01 -10.47 -22.61
N SER A 149 -2.61 -9.42 -21.89
CA SER A 149 -1.91 -9.55 -20.62
C SER A 149 -2.89 -9.80 -19.48
N LEU A 150 -2.57 -10.76 -18.62
CA LEU A 150 -3.38 -11.24 -17.49
C LEU A 150 -2.56 -11.12 -16.20
N LYS A 151 -3.18 -10.68 -15.11
CA LYS A 151 -2.56 -10.62 -13.78
C LYS A 151 -3.28 -11.58 -12.83
N LEU A 152 -2.59 -12.64 -12.41
CA LEU A 152 -3.14 -13.72 -11.59
C LEU A 152 -2.78 -13.56 -10.12
N GLN A 153 -3.80 -13.65 -9.27
CA GLN A 153 -3.71 -13.43 -7.82
C GLN A 153 -4.49 -14.52 -7.04
N GLU A 154 -4.24 -14.63 -5.74
CA GLU A 154 -4.98 -15.51 -4.81
C GLU A 154 -5.75 -14.71 -3.75
N THR A 155 -6.94 -15.21 -3.41
CA THR A 155 -7.66 -14.84 -2.19
C THR A 155 -6.82 -15.11 -0.94
N LEU A 156 -6.95 -14.27 0.09
CA LEU A 156 -6.49 -14.59 1.43
C LEU A 156 -7.34 -15.71 2.03
N ARG A 157 -6.75 -16.89 2.17
CA ARG A 157 -7.38 -18.08 2.78
C ARG A 157 -7.37 -18.03 4.31
N GLY A 158 -6.50 -17.20 4.90
CA GLY A 158 -6.34 -17.05 6.35
C GLY A 158 -5.00 -16.45 6.76
N ILE A 159 -4.79 -16.33 8.06
CA ILE A 159 -3.54 -15.88 8.69
C ILE A 159 -3.09 -16.96 9.66
N GLN A 160 -1.90 -17.53 9.45
CA GLN A 160 -1.23 -18.35 10.44
C GLN A 160 -0.41 -17.45 11.37
N VAL A 161 -0.61 -17.57 12.68
CA VAL A 161 0.11 -16.76 13.67
C VAL A 161 1.10 -17.65 14.42
N LEU A 162 2.36 -17.24 14.45
CA LEU A 162 3.47 -17.96 15.07
C LEU A 162 4.13 -17.04 16.11
N GLY A 163 4.01 -17.38 17.39
CA GLY A 163 4.60 -16.64 18.49
C GLY A 163 4.18 -17.24 19.84
N PRO A 164 4.86 -16.88 20.94
CA PRO A 164 4.50 -17.40 22.26
C PRO A 164 3.12 -16.89 22.71
N THR A 165 2.45 -17.69 23.52
CA THR A 165 1.20 -17.38 24.22
C THR A 165 1.44 -16.95 25.67
N LEU A 166 2.69 -16.92 26.11
CA LEU A 166 3.12 -16.65 27.49
C LEU A 166 4.38 -15.77 27.46
N ILE A 167 4.39 -14.68 28.20
CA ILE A 167 5.54 -13.76 28.30
C ILE A 167 5.54 -13.02 29.65
N GLN A 168 6.66 -12.41 30.06
CA GLN A 168 6.72 -11.53 31.22
C GLN A 168 6.68 -10.04 30.82
N THR A 169 6.27 -9.16 31.74
CA THR A 169 6.35 -7.71 31.55
C THR A 169 7.77 -7.25 31.21
N PHE A 170 7.88 -6.17 30.43
CA PHE A 170 9.11 -5.57 29.89
C PHE A 170 9.92 -6.44 28.90
N GLN A 171 9.52 -7.69 28.63
CA GLN A 171 10.11 -8.49 27.56
C GLN A 171 9.54 -8.11 26.19
N LYS A 172 10.39 -8.12 25.16
CA LYS A 172 9.98 -7.87 23.77
C LYS A 172 9.37 -9.14 23.16
N LEU A 173 8.06 -9.13 22.97
CA LEU A 173 7.35 -10.10 22.16
C LEU A 173 7.69 -9.90 20.67
N THR A 174 7.85 -11.02 19.95
CA THR A 174 7.78 -11.08 18.48
C THR A 174 6.73 -12.11 18.08
N VAL A 175 5.88 -11.76 17.11
CA VAL A 175 4.84 -12.60 16.52
C VAL A 175 4.98 -12.52 15.01
N THR A 176 5.24 -13.66 14.37
CA THR A 176 5.27 -13.79 12.91
C THR A 176 3.86 -14.10 12.41
N LEU A 177 3.35 -13.23 11.54
CA LEU A 177 2.13 -13.42 10.75
C LEU A 177 2.53 -14.01 9.41
N ASN A 178 1.96 -15.15 9.04
CA ASN A 178 2.15 -15.80 7.74
C ASN A 178 0.79 -15.84 7.00
N PHE A 179 0.71 -15.16 5.87
CA PHE A 179 -0.53 -14.90 5.13
C PHE A 179 -0.73 -15.92 4.01
N LEU A 180 -1.87 -16.60 4.03
CA LEU A 180 -2.19 -17.68 3.07
C LEU A 180 -2.88 -17.11 1.83
N GLY A 181 -2.19 -16.25 1.07
CA GLY A 181 -2.69 -15.65 -0.18
C GLY A 181 -1.69 -14.65 -0.78
N SER A 182 -2.06 -13.99 -1.89
CA SER A 182 -1.10 -13.14 -2.64
C SER A 182 -1.07 -11.68 -2.16
N PRO A 183 0.13 -11.07 -2.00
CA PRO A 183 0.31 -9.63 -1.78
C PRO A 183 -0.02 -8.77 -3.03
N PRO A 184 -0.09 -7.44 -2.93
CA PRO A 184 0.07 -6.61 -1.71
C PRO A 184 -1.09 -6.78 -0.73
N LEU A 185 -0.77 -6.70 0.56
CA LEU A 185 -1.70 -6.83 1.67
C LEU A 185 -1.77 -5.51 2.44
N THR A 186 -2.92 -5.21 3.01
CA THR A 186 -3.09 -4.22 4.08
C THR A 186 -3.34 -4.96 5.38
N VAL A 187 -2.49 -4.76 6.37
CA VAL A 187 -2.51 -5.45 7.67
C VAL A 187 -2.79 -4.44 8.77
N CYS A 188 -3.73 -4.75 9.65
CA CYS A 188 -4.21 -3.84 10.68
C CYS A 188 -4.45 -4.65 11.97
N TRP A 189 -3.94 -4.21 13.11
CA TRP A 189 -4.00 -4.99 14.35
C TRP A 189 -4.31 -4.12 15.57
N ARG A 190 -4.90 -4.75 16.58
CA ARG A 190 -5.27 -4.16 17.87
C ARG A 190 -4.94 -5.11 19.00
N LEU A 191 -4.57 -4.55 20.14
CA LEU A 191 -4.34 -5.26 21.38
C LEU A 191 -5.37 -4.81 22.43
N LYS A 192 -6.20 -5.73 22.90
CA LYS A 192 -7.21 -5.55 23.97
C LYS A 192 -7.34 -6.86 24.76
N PRO A 193 -7.93 -6.88 25.98
CA PRO A 193 -8.25 -8.14 26.66
C PRO A 193 -9.21 -9.01 25.83
N GLU A 194 -10.19 -8.39 25.16
CA GLU A 194 -11.21 -9.06 24.38
C GLU A 194 -10.74 -9.35 22.94
N CYS A 195 -10.97 -10.58 22.47
CA CYS A 195 -10.82 -10.93 21.06
C CYS A 195 -12.07 -10.48 20.28
N LEU A 196 -12.05 -9.28 19.70
CA LEU A 196 -13.16 -8.71 18.94
C LEU A 196 -12.73 -8.33 17.51
N PRO A 197 -13.60 -8.56 16.49
CA PRO A 197 -13.29 -8.26 15.10
C PRO A 197 -12.95 -6.79 14.91
N LEU A 198 -12.20 -6.50 13.84
CA LEU A 198 -11.69 -5.16 13.57
C LEU A 198 -12.52 -4.45 12.52
N GLU A 199 -13.20 -3.39 12.93
CA GLU A 199 -13.92 -2.48 12.03
C GLU A 199 -12.97 -1.44 11.44
N GLU A 200 -13.47 -0.62 10.50
CA GLU A 200 -12.63 0.36 9.80
C GLU A 200 -12.34 1.57 10.71
N GLY A 201 -11.07 1.99 10.76
CA GLY A 201 -10.58 3.01 11.71
C GLY A 201 -10.14 2.50 13.09
N GLU A 202 -10.42 1.25 13.47
CA GLU A 202 -10.05 0.72 14.81
C GLU A 202 -8.55 0.44 15.03
N CYS A 203 -7.75 0.51 13.96
CA CYS A 203 -6.30 0.31 13.96
C CYS A 203 -5.66 1.06 12.79
N HIS A 204 -4.34 1.26 12.83
CA HIS A 204 -3.59 1.84 11.72
C HIS A 204 -3.26 0.76 10.66
N PRO A 205 -3.62 0.97 9.38
CA PRO A 205 -3.31 0.04 8.30
C PRO A 205 -1.85 0.14 7.85
N VAL A 206 -1.20 -1.01 7.67
CA VAL A 206 0.20 -1.14 7.22
C VAL A 206 0.23 -1.93 5.91
N SER A 207 0.85 -1.38 4.87
CA SER A 207 1.05 -2.08 3.59
C SER A 207 2.19 -3.10 3.69
N VAL A 208 1.91 -4.35 3.32
CA VAL A 208 2.87 -5.47 3.34
C VAL A 208 2.98 -6.08 1.94
N THR A 209 4.20 -6.15 1.40
CA THR A 209 4.51 -6.70 0.07
C THR A 209 4.90 -8.18 0.10
N THR A 210 5.16 -8.74 1.28
CA THR A 210 5.58 -10.12 1.55
C THR A 210 4.42 -10.98 2.06
N THR A 211 4.55 -12.30 1.97
CA THR A 211 3.63 -13.27 2.61
C THR A 211 3.86 -13.43 4.11
N ALA A 212 4.96 -12.91 4.66
CA ALA A 212 5.24 -12.90 6.09
C ALA A 212 5.47 -11.47 6.62
N TYR A 213 5.01 -11.21 7.86
CA TYR A 213 5.21 -9.95 8.58
C TYR A 213 5.50 -10.21 10.07
N ASN A 214 6.54 -9.56 10.62
CA ASN A 214 6.90 -9.71 12.03
C ASN A 214 6.38 -8.52 12.84
N LEU A 215 5.33 -8.77 13.63
CA LEU A 215 4.83 -7.85 14.63
C LEU A 215 5.69 -7.94 15.90
N THR A 216 6.05 -6.80 16.51
CA THR A 216 6.75 -6.78 17.81
C THR A 216 6.08 -5.82 18.78
N HIS A 217 6.03 -6.21 20.05
CA HIS A 217 5.39 -5.44 21.13
C HIS A 217 6.12 -5.66 22.46
N THR A 218 5.92 -4.78 23.43
CA THR A 218 6.49 -4.91 24.78
C THR A 218 5.44 -4.50 25.80
N PHE A 219 4.95 -5.47 26.56
CA PHE A 219 3.92 -5.25 27.59
C PHE A 219 4.54 -4.60 28.83
N ARG A 220 3.83 -3.63 29.41
CA ARG A 220 4.23 -2.97 30.66
C ARG A 220 3.54 -3.59 31.87
N ASP A 221 2.27 -3.90 31.70
CA ASP A 221 1.37 -4.38 32.74
C ASP A 221 1.06 -5.88 32.54
N PRO A 222 0.84 -6.64 33.62
CA PRO A 222 0.45 -8.05 33.53
C PRO A 222 -1.06 -8.18 33.26
N GLY A 223 -1.46 -9.30 32.64
CA GLY A 223 -2.86 -9.59 32.32
C GLY A 223 -3.02 -10.49 31.09
N ASP A 224 -4.27 -10.84 30.79
CA ASP A 224 -4.64 -11.53 29.55
C ASP A 224 -4.90 -10.52 28.43
N TYR A 225 -4.27 -10.74 27.28
CA TYR A 225 -4.40 -9.90 26.10
C TYR A 225 -4.69 -10.74 24.85
N CYS A 226 -5.39 -10.13 23.90
CA CYS A 226 -5.67 -10.68 22.58
C CYS A 226 -5.21 -9.72 21.49
N PHE A 227 -4.30 -10.17 20.63
CA PHE A 227 -4.11 -9.55 19.32
C PHE A 227 -5.30 -9.91 18.45
N SER A 228 -6.10 -8.91 18.11
CA SER A 228 -7.07 -8.97 17.01
C SER A 228 -6.36 -8.47 15.76
N ILE A 229 -6.33 -9.28 14.70
CA ILE A 229 -5.55 -9.02 13.48
C ILE A 229 -6.49 -9.11 12.27
N ARG A 230 -6.51 -8.06 11.45
CA ARG A 230 -7.13 -8.04 10.11
C ARG A 230 -6.03 -8.02 9.05
N ALA A 231 -6.20 -8.82 8.01
CA ALA A 231 -5.45 -8.71 6.78
C ALA A 231 -6.42 -8.69 5.60
N GLU A 232 -6.21 -7.76 4.68
CA GLU A 232 -7.00 -7.64 3.46
C GLU A 232 -6.10 -7.49 2.23
N ASN A 233 -6.53 -8.06 1.11
CA ASN A 233 -5.95 -7.78 -0.20
C ASN A 233 -7.04 -7.25 -1.13
N VAL A 234 -6.72 -6.97 -2.39
CA VAL A 234 -7.65 -6.36 -3.38
C VAL A 234 -8.84 -7.26 -3.78
N ILE A 235 -9.02 -8.40 -3.10
CA ILE A 235 -9.97 -9.48 -3.42
C ILE A 235 -10.78 -9.88 -2.18
N SER A 236 -10.18 -9.85 -0.99
CA SER A 236 -10.69 -10.55 0.19
C SER A 236 -10.15 -9.98 1.50
N LYS A 237 -10.98 -10.01 2.56
CA LYS A 237 -10.61 -9.65 3.94
C LYS A 237 -10.64 -10.90 4.83
N THR A 238 -9.67 -11.06 5.73
CA THR A 238 -9.63 -12.14 6.73
C THR A 238 -9.24 -11.60 8.11
N HIS A 239 -9.68 -12.30 9.15
CA HIS A 239 -9.41 -11.98 10.55
C HIS A 239 -8.77 -13.16 11.27
N GLN A 240 -7.93 -12.89 12.27
CA GLN A 240 -7.35 -13.90 13.14
C GLN A 240 -7.10 -13.33 14.54
N TYR A 241 -7.13 -14.20 15.55
CA TYR A 241 -6.86 -13.85 16.94
C TYR A 241 -5.67 -14.62 17.49
N HIS A 242 -4.89 -13.98 18.37
CA HIS A 242 -3.82 -14.63 19.13
C HIS A 242 -3.85 -14.15 20.59
N ARG A 243 -4.07 -15.07 21.52
CA ARG A 243 -4.14 -14.79 22.97
C ARG A 243 -2.77 -14.95 23.62
N ILE A 244 -2.44 -14.04 24.53
CA ILE A 244 -1.19 -14.01 25.30
C ILE A 244 -1.51 -13.72 26.75
N GLN A 245 -0.91 -14.49 27.65
CA GLN A 245 -0.93 -14.23 29.08
C GLN A 245 0.40 -13.56 29.49
N VAL A 246 0.31 -12.37 30.07
CA VAL A 246 1.47 -11.57 30.48
C VAL A 246 1.61 -11.66 32.00
N TRP A 247 2.72 -12.22 32.46
CA TRP A 247 3.02 -12.37 33.88
C TRP A 247 3.91 -11.24 34.40
N PRO A 248 3.78 -10.82 35.67
CA PRO A 248 4.67 -9.83 36.23
C PRO A 248 6.11 -10.34 36.24
N SER A 249 7.04 -9.53 35.77
CA SER A 249 8.47 -9.80 35.87
C SER A 249 8.91 -9.81 37.33
N SER A 250 9.57 -10.89 37.76
CA SER A 250 10.13 -11.04 39.11
C SER A 250 11.02 -9.85 39.53
N ILE A 251 11.69 -9.22 38.55
CA ILE A 251 12.43 -7.97 38.71
C ILE A 251 11.44 -6.80 38.76
N GLN A 252 10.89 -6.50 39.94
CA GLN A 252 10.18 -5.24 40.20
C GLN A 252 11.21 -4.10 40.41
N PRO A 253 11.16 -2.99 39.65
CA PRO A 253 12.08 -1.87 39.84
C PRO A 253 12.08 -1.27 41.25
N ALA A 254 10.93 -1.31 41.93
CA ALA A 254 10.77 -0.83 43.30
C ALA A 254 11.70 -1.55 44.31
N VAL A 255 11.99 -2.84 44.10
CA VAL A 255 12.86 -3.63 44.99
C VAL A 255 14.30 -3.11 45.01
N PHE A 256 14.74 -2.44 43.93
CA PHE A 256 16.05 -1.78 43.85
C PHE A 256 15.99 -0.30 44.27
N ALA A 257 14.83 0.34 44.19
CA ALA A 257 14.65 1.73 44.59
C ALA A 257 14.86 1.93 46.10
N PHE A 258 14.32 1.04 46.95
CA PHE A 258 14.50 1.12 48.41
C PHE A 258 15.97 1.04 48.87
N PRO A 259 16.77 0.01 48.51
CA PRO A 259 18.18 -0.04 48.92
C PRO A 259 19.03 1.09 48.30
N CYS A 260 18.71 1.55 47.09
CA CYS A 260 19.40 2.69 46.49
C CYS A 260 19.10 4.00 47.28
N ALA A 261 17.84 4.22 47.65
CA ALA A 261 17.44 5.37 48.46
C ALA A 261 18.10 5.34 49.86
N THR A 262 18.14 4.20 50.54
CA THR A 262 18.81 4.10 51.85
C THR A 262 20.30 4.40 51.72
N LEU A 263 21.01 3.83 50.74
CA LEU A 263 22.43 4.12 50.48
C LEU A 263 22.67 5.62 50.19
N ILE A 264 21.83 6.27 49.38
CA ILE A 264 21.92 7.71 49.10
C ILE A 264 21.72 8.52 50.39
N THR A 265 20.70 8.21 51.20
CA THR A 265 20.48 8.92 52.48
C THR A 265 21.62 8.73 53.47
N MET A 266 22.21 7.54 53.55
CA MET A 266 23.38 7.27 54.39
C MET A 266 24.63 8.03 53.93
N MET A 267 24.87 8.12 52.62
CA MET A 267 25.96 8.93 52.07
C MET A 267 25.77 10.42 52.33
N LEU A 268 24.55 10.95 52.16
CA LEU A 268 24.23 12.35 52.47
C LEU A 268 24.37 12.65 53.97
N ALA A 269 23.92 11.74 54.84
CA ALA A 269 24.10 11.86 56.28
C ALA A 269 25.59 11.82 56.70
N PHE A 270 26.39 10.96 56.06
CA PHE A 270 27.84 10.91 56.30
C PHE A 270 28.55 12.20 55.84
N ILE A 271 28.19 12.74 54.67
CA ILE A 271 28.71 14.04 54.17
C ILE A 271 28.33 15.18 55.12
N MET A 272 27.09 15.19 55.62
CA MET A 272 26.61 16.17 56.60
C MET A 272 27.37 16.05 57.94
N TYR A 273 27.58 14.84 58.44
CA TYR A 273 28.35 14.59 59.65
C TYR A 273 29.81 15.04 59.52
N MET A 274 30.46 14.71 58.40
CA MET A 274 31.86 15.09 58.17
C MET A 274 32.04 16.60 57.98
N THR A 275 31.11 17.28 57.32
CA THR A 275 31.15 18.75 57.19
C THR A 275 30.88 19.46 58.52
N LEU A 276 29.90 19.00 59.31
CA LEU A 276 29.68 19.48 60.69
C LEU A 276 30.90 19.25 61.59
N ARG A 277 31.56 18.10 61.49
CA ARG A 277 32.76 17.77 62.28
C ARG A 277 33.97 18.63 61.91
N ASN A 278 34.16 18.95 60.63
CA ASN A 278 35.16 19.92 60.20
C ASN A 278 34.85 21.34 60.75
N ALA A 279 33.58 21.77 60.67
CA ALA A 279 33.17 23.07 61.21
C ALA A 279 33.34 23.17 62.74
N ALA A 280 33.18 22.06 63.47
CA ALA A 280 33.47 22.01 64.91
C ALA A 280 34.98 22.14 65.20
N HIS A 281 35.83 21.40 64.50
CA HIS A 281 37.29 21.53 64.65
C HIS A 281 37.82 22.94 64.32
N GLN A 282 37.14 23.69 63.44
CA GLN A 282 37.46 25.08 63.15
C GLN A 282 37.17 26.04 64.33
N LYS A 283 36.36 25.62 65.32
CA LYS A 283 35.83 26.48 66.37
C LYS A 283 36.59 26.40 67.71
N ASP A 284 37.18 25.25 68.04
CA ASP A 284 37.92 25.04 69.29
C ASP A 284 39.27 25.80 69.41
N MET A 285 39.64 26.62 68.41
CA MET A 285 40.97 27.25 68.34
C MET A 285 41.03 28.76 68.66
N VAL A 286 39.90 29.45 68.91
CA VAL A 286 39.89 30.88 69.29
C VAL A 286 38.72 31.24 70.23
N GLU A 287 38.95 31.26 71.55
CA GLU A 287 38.06 31.96 72.50
C GLU A 287 38.80 32.48 73.77
N ASN A 288 39.33 33.71 73.64
CA ASN A 288 39.45 34.87 74.57
C ASN A 288 39.59 34.70 76.13
N PRO A 289 40.11 35.74 76.86
CA PRO A 289 39.25 36.86 77.32
C PRO A 289 39.97 38.25 77.44
N GLU A 290 39.40 39.36 76.91
CA GLU A 290 38.57 40.40 77.60
C GLU A 290 39.34 41.56 78.32
N PRO A 291 38.71 42.71 78.69
CA PRO A 291 37.70 43.57 78.03
C PRO A 291 38.13 45.09 78.16
N PRO A 292 37.28 46.15 78.29
CA PRO A 292 35.84 46.37 77.99
C PRO A 292 35.47 47.68 77.21
N ALA A 293 34.18 47.80 76.88
CA ALA A 293 33.34 49.03 76.83
C ALA A 293 33.50 50.12 75.74
N GLY A 294 32.40 50.35 74.97
CA GLY A 294 31.88 51.73 74.79
C GLY A 294 31.27 52.16 73.44
N VAL A 295 30.00 52.61 73.48
CA VAL A 295 29.40 53.74 72.71
C VAL A 295 29.00 53.57 71.21
N ARG A 296 27.66 53.49 71.01
CA ARG A 296 26.76 54.07 69.96
C ARG A 296 27.03 53.93 68.44
N CYS A 297 25.92 53.79 67.71
CA CYS A 297 25.80 53.94 66.24
C CYS A 297 25.81 55.41 65.78
N CYS A 298 26.22 55.68 64.53
CA CYS A 298 25.38 56.24 63.44
C CYS A 298 26.19 56.57 62.14
N CYS A 299 25.47 56.93 61.06
CA CYS A 299 25.94 57.60 59.83
C CYS A 299 26.74 56.79 58.76
N GLN A 300 26.01 56.06 57.92
CA GLN A 300 25.77 56.28 56.48
C GLN A 300 26.72 57.19 55.64
N MET A 301 26.73 56.91 54.31
CA MET A 301 27.35 57.64 53.17
C MET A 301 28.84 57.34 52.93
N CYS A 302 29.40 57.25 51.70
CA CYS A 302 28.99 56.97 50.31
C CYS A 302 30.07 57.63 49.42
N CYS A 303 30.77 56.88 48.55
CA CYS A 303 31.28 57.33 47.24
C CYS A 303 32.11 56.23 46.52
N GLY A 304 32.03 56.18 45.19
CA GLY A 304 33.03 55.55 44.30
C GLY A 304 33.88 56.64 43.62
N PRO A 305 34.32 56.50 42.35
CA PRO A 305 34.14 55.39 41.39
C PRO A 305 35.45 55.03 40.60
N PHE A 306 35.32 54.26 39.49
CA PHE A 306 36.32 54.06 38.40
C PHE A 306 37.63 53.32 38.74
N LEU A 307 38.28 52.46 37.93
CA LEU A 307 38.08 51.64 36.69
C LEU A 307 39.01 50.38 36.88
N LEU A 308 39.25 49.36 36.04
CA LEU A 308 38.96 48.86 34.68
C LEU A 308 39.13 47.28 34.78
N GLU A 309 38.93 46.34 33.85
CA GLU A 309 38.54 46.28 32.43
C GLU A 309 37.71 44.98 32.16
N THR A 310 38.13 44.15 31.19
CA THR A 310 37.51 42.92 30.61
C THR A 310 38.63 42.05 29.98
N PRO A 311 38.45 40.79 29.48
CA PRO A 311 37.20 40.12 29.05
C PRO A 311 37.02 38.61 29.38
N SER A 312 35.83 38.10 29.02
CA SER A 312 35.42 36.75 28.49
C SER A 312 36.11 35.45 28.96
N GLU A 313 35.44 34.29 29.09
CA GLU A 313 34.18 33.78 28.52
C GLU A 313 33.27 33.20 29.64
N TYR A 314 31.93 33.28 29.61
CA TYR A 314 30.97 32.42 28.87
C TYR A 314 31.19 30.90 29.11
N LEU A 315 30.20 30.08 29.50
CA LEU A 315 28.79 30.03 29.06
C LEU A 315 27.84 29.57 30.20
N GLU A 316 26.56 29.96 30.14
CA GLU A 316 25.57 29.81 31.23
C GLU A 316 24.83 28.44 31.27
N VAL A 317 24.27 28.10 32.44
CA VAL A 317 23.18 27.11 32.57
C VAL A 317 21.94 27.81 33.12
N VAL A 318 21.14 28.39 32.22
CA VAL A 318 19.86 29.01 32.58
C VAL A 318 18.80 27.93 32.84
N ARG A 319 18.17 28.00 34.01
CA ARG A 319 16.99 27.19 34.37
C ARG A 319 15.74 28.00 34.02
N GLU A 320 14.96 27.53 33.05
CA GLU A 320 13.66 28.14 32.73
C GLU A 320 12.50 27.18 33.05
N ASN A 321 11.40 27.73 33.58
CA ASN A 321 10.25 26.96 34.06
C ASN A 321 9.12 26.98 33.02
N HIS A 322 8.68 25.81 32.55
CA HIS A 322 7.47 25.73 31.72
C HIS A 322 6.20 25.94 32.55
N GLY A 323 5.45 27.00 32.24
CA GLY A 323 4.09 27.24 32.73
C GLY A 323 3.04 26.31 32.10
N LEU A 324 1.81 26.36 32.62
CA LEU A 324 0.70 25.48 32.24
C LEU A 324 -0.41 26.22 31.46
N LEU A 325 -1.27 25.42 30.78
CA LEU A 325 -2.57 25.78 30.16
C LEU A 325 -2.52 26.57 28.83
N PRO A 326 -3.60 26.59 28.00
CA PRO A 326 -4.76 25.68 27.87
C PRO A 326 -4.89 25.11 26.41
N PRO A 327 -5.94 24.33 26.03
CA PRO A 327 -6.03 23.72 24.69
C PRO A 327 -6.59 24.66 23.60
N LEU A 328 -6.35 24.32 22.33
CA LEU A 328 -6.95 24.96 21.15
C LEU A 328 -7.76 23.99 20.28
N TYR A 329 -8.78 24.53 19.61
CA TYR A 329 -9.83 23.79 18.91
C TYR A 329 -9.58 23.64 17.41
N LYS A 330 -10.42 22.85 16.73
CA LYS A 330 -10.31 22.44 15.32
C LYS A 330 -10.27 23.63 14.33
N SER A 331 -9.63 23.39 13.18
CA SER A 331 -10.18 23.84 11.89
C SER A 331 -10.29 22.66 10.92
N VAL A 332 -11.49 22.43 10.39
CA VAL A 332 -11.72 21.52 9.25
C VAL A 332 -11.46 22.28 7.95
N LYS A 333 -10.95 21.62 6.91
CA LYS A 333 -11.01 22.13 5.53
C LYS A 333 -11.72 21.13 4.62
N THR A 334 -12.75 21.64 3.94
CA THR A 334 -13.58 20.94 2.95
C THR A 334 -13.03 21.12 1.53
N TYR A 335 -13.52 20.28 0.60
CA TYR A 335 -13.23 20.36 -0.83
C TYR A 335 -14.30 21.16 -1.60
N THR A 336 -13.85 21.99 -2.52
CA THR A 336 -14.50 22.51 -3.75
C THR A 336 -13.41 23.25 -4.55
N VAL A 337 -13.33 23.18 -5.88
CA VAL A 337 -14.15 22.49 -6.90
C VAL A 337 -13.27 21.48 -7.64
#